data_AF-A0A2H0ISU7-F1
#
_entry.id   AF-A0A2H0ISU7-F1
#
_cell.length_a   1.000
_cell.length_b   1.000
_cell.length_c   1.000
_cell.angle_alpha   90.00
_cell.angle_beta   90.00
_cell.angle_gamma   90.00
#
_symmetry.space_group_name_H-M   'P 1'
#
loop_
_entity.id
_entity.type
_entity.pdbx_description
1 polymer ?
#
loop_
_entity_poly.entity_id
_entity_poly.type
_entity_poly.pdbx_seq_one_letter_code
_entity_poly.pdbx_strand_id
1 'polypeptide(L)'
;MENELGKILIIDDDEDVLIAAKLLLKKHAKEVIIEKNPKKIPFLMNNGTYDVIMLDMNFSKDITSGKEGYYWLEQILDADPTAVVILITAFGDVEMAVKGLKEGATDFVLKPWQNEKLIATLSSAVKLKRSYKEVDKLKSAKKQLEDELSKPFKDIIGESPSMKSVFSIIDKVAGTDANVLVLGENGTGKELVARALHQRSLRKDNVFVGVDMGAITETLFESELFGHKKGAFTDAKEDRTGRFEIANNGTLFLDEIGNLSMPLQSKLLTAIQRREVTKIGSNKSVEIDIRLICATNMPLYDMVHDGSFRQDLLYRINTVEIHLPPLRDRQDDIILLAEHFVKVYCDKYRKERKKLAASTLKKLQKYAWPGNIRELQHAIERAIIMGEGNHLMPEDFFFLVQKQDAVSEAADNFNLDEVEKNVILKAINKHGGNISKAAKELGLTRASLYRRLEKHGL
;
A
#
# COMPACT_ATOMS: atom_id res chain seq x y z
N MET A 1 37.10 5.27 19.00
CA MET A 1 36.39 4.02 19.33
C MET A 1 34.99 4.42 19.73
N GLU A 2 34.02 4.16 18.86
CA GLU A 2 32.62 4.55 19.09
C GLU A 2 32.02 3.69 20.21
N ASN A 3 31.27 4.34 21.11
CA ASN A 3 30.56 3.68 22.21
C ASN A 3 29.38 2.85 21.65
N GLU A 4 29.65 1.63 21.20
CA GLU A 4 28.68 0.76 20.53
C GLU A 4 27.61 0.17 21.45
N LEU A 5 27.88 -0.01 22.76
CA LEU A 5 27.04 -0.83 23.63
C LEU A 5 25.80 -0.12 24.24
N GLY A 6 25.57 1.16 23.94
CA GLY A 6 24.38 1.87 24.42
C GLY A 6 24.32 2.04 25.94
N LYS A 7 23.11 2.07 26.51
CA LYS A 7 22.85 2.25 27.95
C LYS A 7 22.63 0.91 28.64
N ILE A 8 23.50 0.56 29.58
CA ILE A 8 23.50 -0.74 30.28
C ILE A 8 23.08 -0.54 31.73
N LEU A 9 22.17 -1.39 32.21
CA LEU A 9 21.85 -1.54 33.63
C LEU A 9 22.46 -2.84 34.15
N ILE A 10 23.15 -2.80 35.29
CA ILE A 10 23.72 -3.97 35.95
C ILE A 10 23.15 -4.05 37.35
N ILE A 11 22.56 -5.18 37.70
CA ILE A 11 21.93 -5.41 39.00
C ILE A 11 22.55 -6.64 39.64
N ASP A 12 23.22 -6.44 40.76
CA ASP A 12 24.02 -7.46 41.46
C ASP A 12 24.21 -7.05 42.92
N ASP A 13 24.08 -7.96 43.90
CA ASP A 13 24.29 -7.62 45.31
C ASP A 13 25.78 -7.46 45.66
N ASP A 14 26.68 -8.01 44.84
CA ASP A 14 28.12 -7.91 44.99
C ASP A 14 28.66 -6.60 44.41
N GLU A 15 29.09 -5.70 45.30
CA GLU A 15 29.61 -4.39 44.95
C GLU A 15 30.92 -4.46 44.16
N ASP A 16 31.76 -5.47 44.39
CA ASP A 16 33.00 -5.66 43.65
C ASP A 16 32.72 -6.05 42.19
N VAL A 17 31.71 -6.89 41.97
CA VAL A 17 31.23 -7.29 40.64
C VAL A 17 30.67 -6.09 39.89
N LEU A 18 29.82 -5.27 40.54
CA LEU A 18 29.28 -4.04 39.96
C LEU A 18 30.37 -3.06 39.55
N ILE A 19 31.35 -2.82 40.42
CA ILE A 19 32.46 -1.89 40.16
C ILE A 19 33.34 -2.41 39.03
N ALA A 20 33.70 -3.70 39.04
CA ALA A 20 34.52 -4.32 38.00
C ALA A 20 33.85 -4.22 36.63
N ALA A 21 32.56 -4.57 36.54
CA ALA A 21 31.80 -4.47 35.29
C ALA A 21 31.68 -3.01 34.82
N LYS A 22 31.42 -2.06 35.74
CA LYS A 22 31.34 -0.64 35.40
C LYS A 22 32.66 -0.09 34.87
N LEU A 23 33.79 -0.44 35.49
CA LEU A 23 35.12 -0.02 35.06
C LEU A 23 35.47 -0.56 33.67
N LEU A 24 35.16 -1.83 33.43
CA LEU A 24 35.34 -2.45 32.12
C LEU A 24 34.49 -1.77 31.05
N LEU A 25 33.19 -1.61 31.30
CA LEU A 25 32.22 -1.16 30.30
C LEU A 25 32.23 0.34 30.05
N LYS A 26 32.83 1.15 30.94
CA LYS A 26 32.94 2.61 30.77
C LYS A 26 33.58 3.04 29.45
N LYS A 27 34.43 2.20 28.85
CA LYS A 27 35.10 2.46 27.55
C LYS A 27 34.31 1.97 26.33
N HIS A 28 33.25 1.20 26.52
CA HIS A 28 32.52 0.52 25.44
C HIS A 28 31.02 0.90 25.39
N ALA A 29 30.44 1.27 26.54
CA ALA A 29 29.05 1.66 26.67
C ALA A 29 28.89 3.18 26.71
N LYS A 30 27.73 3.66 26.23
CA LYS A 30 27.35 5.07 26.31
C LYS A 30 27.10 5.50 27.76
N GLU A 31 26.49 4.62 28.54
CA GLU A 31 26.17 4.84 29.94
C GLU A 31 26.08 3.48 30.66
N VAL A 32 26.63 3.41 31.88
CA VAL A 32 26.55 2.20 32.72
C VAL A 32 25.97 2.59 34.08
N ILE A 33 24.79 2.05 34.37
CA ILE A 33 24.10 2.20 35.64
C ILE A 33 24.25 0.89 36.40
N ILE A 34 24.60 1.02 37.68
CA ILE A 34 24.74 -0.11 38.60
C ILE A 34 23.71 0.06 39.72
N GLU A 35 23.08 -1.02 40.14
CA GLU A 35 22.18 -1.05 41.28
C GLU A 35 22.39 -2.32 42.09
N LYS A 36 22.52 -2.18 43.41
CA LYS A 36 22.75 -3.31 44.30
C LYS A 36 21.48 -3.92 44.90
N ASN A 37 20.40 -3.14 44.90
CA ASN A 37 19.14 -3.57 45.47
C ASN A 37 18.15 -3.89 44.34
N PRO A 38 17.85 -5.18 44.08
CA PRO A 38 16.94 -5.56 43.01
C PRO A 38 15.50 -5.06 43.22
N LYS A 39 15.11 -4.68 44.46
CA LYS A 39 13.80 -4.08 44.73
C LYS A 39 13.57 -2.74 44.02
N LYS A 40 14.62 -2.11 43.48
CA LYS A 40 14.50 -0.89 42.68
C LYS A 40 14.26 -1.15 41.19
N ILE A 41 14.30 -2.40 40.72
CA ILE A 41 14.04 -2.76 39.32
C ILE A 41 12.73 -2.15 38.80
N PRO A 42 11.57 -2.24 39.49
CA PRO A 42 10.34 -1.62 38.99
C PRO A 42 10.44 -0.11 38.80
N PHE A 43 11.12 0.59 39.72
CA PHE A 43 11.35 2.03 39.61
C PHE A 43 12.27 2.37 38.44
N LEU A 44 13.33 1.59 38.22
CA LEU A 44 14.29 1.79 37.14
C LEU A 44 13.66 1.53 35.77
N MET A 45 12.86 0.47 35.64
CA MET A 45 12.15 0.14 34.39
C MET A 45 11.10 1.20 34.03
N ASN A 46 10.45 1.82 35.01
CA ASN A 46 9.43 2.85 34.74
C ASN A 46 10.03 4.23 34.41
N ASN A 47 11.24 4.54 34.89
CA ASN A 47 11.87 5.86 34.76
C ASN A 47 13.09 5.88 33.84
N GLY A 48 13.42 4.76 33.21
CA GLY A 48 14.60 4.61 32.38
C GLY A 48 14.39 3.62 31.26
N THR A 49 15.16 3.80 30.18
CA THR A 49 15.25 2.83 29.09
C THR A 49 16.65 2.27 29.04
N TYR A 50 16.77 0.97 28.89
CA TYR A 50 18.05 0.27 28.86
C TYR A 50 18.14 -0.53 27.55
N ASP A 51 19.31 -0.51 26.93
CA ASP A 51 19.58 -1.30 25.73
C ASP A 51 19.90 -2.75 26.10
N VAL A 52 20.57 -2.96 27.25
CA VAL A 52 20.81 -4.27 27.86
C VAL A 52 20.71 -4.17 29.38
N ILE A 53 20.13 -5.20 30.00
CA ILE A 53 20.08 -5.38 31.45
C ILE A 53 20.90 -6.61 31.80
N MET A 54 21.89 -6.46 32.68
CA MET A 54 22.63 -7.57 33.27
C MET A 54 22.04 -7.83 34.66
N LEU A 55 21.52 -9.04 34.88
CA LEU A 55 20.79 -9.40 36.08
C LEU A 55 21.47 -10.58 36.77
N ASP A 56 21.90 -10.39 38.00
CA ASP A 56 22.40 -11.50 38.81
C ASP A 56 21.29 -12.52 39.16
N MET A 57 21.69 -13.79 39.26
CA MET A 57 20.76 -14.87 39.58
C MET A 57 20.47 -15.03 41.07
N ASN A 58 21.37 -14.60 41.96
CA ASN A 58 21.34 -14.91 43.39
C ASN A 58 21.73 -13.70 44.26
N PHE A 59 20.75 -12.90 44.69
CA PHE A 59 20.97 -11.67 45.46
C PHE A 59 21.20 -11.87 46.97
N SER A 60 21.33 -13.12 47.43
CA SER A 60 21.54 -13.45 48.84
C SER A 60 22.52 -14.60 49.02
N LYS A 61 23.51 -14.39 49.90
CA LYS A 61 24.71 -15.26 50.05
C LYS A 61 24.46 -16.71 50.45
N ASP A 62 23.25 -17.05 50.93
CA ASP A 62 22.89 -18.39 51.42
C ASP A 62 21.82 -19.10 50.56
N ILE A 63 21.37 -18.48 49.45
CA ILE A 63 20.31 -19.01 48.59
C ILE A 63 20.86 -19.25 47.19
N THR A 64 21.23 -20.50 46.88
CA THR A 64 21.69 -20.93 45.54
C THR A 64 20.54 -21.41 44.65
N SER A 65 19.29 -20.98 44.93
CA SER A 65 18.11 -21.53 44.26
C SER A 65 17.74 -20.85 42.92
N GLY A 66 18.36 -19.71 42.60
CA GLY A 66 18.05 -18.92 41.39
C GLY A 66 16.65 -18.28 41.36
N LYS A 67 15.81 -18.55 42.37
CA LYS A 67 14.41 -18.09 42.44
C LYS A 67 14.27 -16.57 42.40
N GLU A 68 15.20 -15.86 43.03
CA GLU A 68 15.19 -14.40 43.05
C GLU A 68 15.50 -13.83 41.66
N GLY A 69 16.51 -14.38 40.97
CA GLY A 69 16.83 -14.01 39.58
C GLY A 69 15.65 -14.21 38.62
N TYR A 70 14.97 -15.35 38.67
CA TYR A 70 13.79 -15.59 37.81
C TYR A 70 12.64 -14.64 38.11
N TYR A 71 12.36 -14.40 39.39
CA TYR A 71 11.31 -13.46 39.79
C TYR A 71 11.56 -12.07 39.21
N TRP A 72 12.80 -11.58 39.30
CA TRP A 72 13.14 -10.26 38.74
C TRP A 72 13.18 -10.25 37.21
N LEU A 73 13.58 -11.35 36.57
CA LEU A 73 13.47 -11.51 35.12
C LEU A 73 12.02 -11.38 34.66
N GLU A 74 11.10 -12.07 35.32
CA GLU A 74 9.66 -12.00 35.03
C GLU A 74 9.14 -10.56 35.17
N GLN A 75 9.47 -9.87 36.27
CA GLN A 75 9.08 -8.47 36.47
C GLN A 75 9.65 -7.51 35.41
N ILE A 76 10.86 -7.76 34.90
CA ILE A 76 11.46 -6.97 33.82
C ILE A 76 10.71 -7.20 32.51
N LEU A 77 10.41 -8.46 32.18
CA LEU A 77 9.72 -8.83 30.93
C LEU A 77 8.24 -8.44 30.94
N ASP A 78 7.58 -8.43 32.11
CA ASP A 78 6.24 -7.88 32.27
C ASP A 78 6.19 -6.37 32.00
N ALA A 79 7.24 -5.64 32.42
CA ALA A 79 7.33 -4.20 32.21
C ALA A 79 7.73 -3.83 30.76
N ASP A 80 8.67 -4.58 30.17
CA ASP A 80 9.08 -4.45 28.76
C ASP A 80 9.30 -5.86 28.18
N PRO A 81 8.31 -6.41 27.43
CA PRO A 81 8.44 -7.72 26.78
C PRO A 81 9.56 -7.81 25.74
N THR A 82 10.12 -6.67 25.34
CA THR A 82 11.25 -6.58 24.40
C THR A 82 12.59 -6.34 25.12
N ALA A 83 12.61 -6.36 26.46
CA ALA A 83 13.82 -6.16 27.23
C ALA A 83 14.86 -7.24 26.90
N VAL A 84 16.11 -6.81 26.71
CA VAL A 84 17.23 -7.71 26.47
C VAL A 84 17.95 -7.91 27.78
N VAL A 85 17.77 -9.10 28.37
CA VAL A 85 18.29 -9.45 29.70
C VAL A 85 19.38 -10.51 29.58
N ILE A 86 20.56 -10.22 30.11
CA ILE A 86 21.67 -11.16 30.23
C ILE A 86 21.78 -11.57 31.70
N LEU A 87 21.66 -12.86 31.97
CA LEU A 87 21.82 -13.38 33.33
C LEU A 87 23.31 -13.46 33.69
N ILE A 88 23.67 -13.07 34.90
CA ILE A 88 25.01 -13.26 35.45
C ILE A 88 24.93 -14.35 36.53
N THR A 89 25.81 -15.34 36.48
CA THR A 89 25.78 -16.45 37.45
C THR A 89 27.17 -17.03 37.73
N ALA A 90 27.35 -17.78 38.82
CA ALA A 90 28.61 -18.44 39.16
C ALA A 90 28.79 -19.79 38.42
N PHE A 91 30.01 -20.32 38.39
CA PHE A 91 30.36 -21.58 37.69
C PHE A 91 29.50 -22.80 38.08
N GLY A 92 28.90 -22.84 39.28
CA GLY A 92 28.05 -23.93 39.75
C GLY A 92 26.61 -23.92 39.22
N ASP A 93 26.17 -22.82 38.61
CA ASP A 93 24.74 -22.52 38.38
C ASP A 93 24.38 -22.47 36.88
N VAL A 94 25.14 -23.15 36.03
CA VAL A 94 24.94 -23.17 34.57
C VAL A 94 23.55 -23.70 34.21
N GLU A 95 23.08 -24.76 34.88
CA GLU A 95 21.74 -25.31 34.63
C GLU A 95 20.62 -24.29 34.90
N MET A 96 20.82 -23.41 35.88
CA MET A 96 19.88 -22.33 36.18
C MET A 96 19.89 -21.26 35.10
N ALA A 97 21.06 -20.84 34.63
CA ALA A 97 21.14 -19.90 33.53
C ALA A 97 20.47 -20.45 32.25
N VAL A 98 20.67 -21.73 31.95
CA VAL A 98 20.01 -22.40 30.81
C VAL A 98 18.49 -22.42 30.97
N LYS A 99 17.98 -22.64 32.20
CA LYS A 99 16.54 -22.52 32.47
C LYS A 99 16.07 -21.07 32.29
N GLY A 100 16.85 -20.09 32.71
CA GLY A 100 16.52 -18.66 32.53
C GLY A 100 16.36 -18.24 31.07
N LEU A 101 17.12 -18.87 30.15
CA LEU A 101 16.90 -18.67 28.72
C LEU A 101 15.51 -19.17 28.27
N LYS A 102 15.01 -20.27 28.86
CA LYS A 102 13.65 -20.76 28.58
C LYS A 102 12.57 -19.84 29.14
N GLU A 103 12.86 -19.15 30.23
CA GLU A 103 11.97 -18.16 30.86
C GLU A 103 12.06 -16.76 30.20
N GLY A 104 12.84 -16.60 29.13
CA GLY A 104 12.87 -15.38 28.31
C GLY A 104 14.12 -14.51 28.44
N ALA A 105 15.13 -14.92 29.22
CA ALA A 105 16.44 -14.25 29.16
C ALA A 105 17.10 -14.43 27.79
N THR A 106 17.86 -13.44 27.35
CA THR A 106 18.49 -13.43 26.02
C THR A 106 19.75 -14.30 25.97
N ASP A 107 20.60 -14.18 26.98
CA ASP A 107 21.84 -14.95 27.12
C ASP A 107 22.30 -14.96 28.58
N PHE A 108 23.43 -15.58 28.89
CA PHE A 108 24.04 -15.54 30.22
C PHE A 108 25.57 -15.43 30.19
N VAL A 109 26.14 -14.96 31.29
CA VAL A 109 27.59 -14.83 31.51
C VAL A 109 27.98 -15.43 32.87
N LEU A 110 29.09 -16.16 32.88
CA LEU A 110 29.65 -16.77 34.10
C LEU A 110 30.62 -15.83 34.81
N LYS A 111 30.51 -15.76 36.15
CA LYS A 111 31.49 -15.13 37.05
C LYS A 111 32.52 -16.17 37.52
N PRO A 112 33.83 -15.85 37.54
CA PRO A 112 34.45 -14.68 36.92
C PRO A 112 34.43 -14.78 35.38
N TRP A 113 34.17 -13.65 34.70
CA TRP A 113 34.10 -13.61 33.24
C TRP A 113 35.44 -13.27 32.59
N GLN A 114 35.57 -13.63 31.31
CA GLN A 114 36.59 -13.07 30.44
C GLN A 114 36.05 -11.78 29.80
N ASN A 115 36.82 -10.69 29.91
CA ASN A 115 36.40 -9.36 29.45
C ASN A 115 35.95 -9.34 27.98
N GLU A 116 36.72 -10.00 27.10
CA GLU A 116 36.41 -10.08 25.66
C GLU A 116 35.09 -10.79 25.41
N LYS A 117 34.84 -11.90 26.13
CA LYS A 117 33.59 -12.66 26.02
C LYS A 117 32.39 -11.84 26.49
N LEU A 118 32.50 -11.15 27.62
CA LEU A 118 31.43 -10.28 28.13
C LEU A 118 31.11 -9.16 27.12
N ILE A 119 32.12 -8.51 26.56
CA ILE A 119 31.92 -7.45 25.55
C ILE A 119 31.24 -8.02 24.29
N ALA A 120 31.64 -9.21 23.82
CA ALA A 120 31.05 -9.85 22.66
C ALA A 120 29.56 -10.22 22.87
N THR A 121 29.23 -10.76 24.04
CA THR A 121 27.84 -11.08 24.42
C THR A 121 27.01 -9.80 24.48
N LEU A 122 27.50 -8.75 25.14
CA LEU A 122 26.81 -7.46 25.22
C LEU A 122 26.63 -6.80 23.84
N SER A 123 27.62 -6.88 22.96
CA SER A 123 27.51 -6.34 21.59
C SER A 123 26.41 -7.03 20.79
N SER A 124 26.31 -8.36 20.91
CA SER A 124 25.28 -9.16 20.25
C SER A 124 23.88 -8.82 20.80
N ALA A 125 23.77 -8.66 22.12
CA ALA A 125 22.55 -8.27 22.81
C ALA A 125 22.05 -6.86 22.38
N VAL A 126 22.94 -5.88 22.27
CA VAL A 126 22.58 -4.53 21.81
C VAL A 126 22.10 -4.53 20.36
N LYS A 127 22.74 -5.32 19.49
CA LYS A 127 22.29 -5.49 18.09
C LYS A 127 20.87 -6.06 18.03
N LEU A 128 20.55 -7.02 18.90
CA LEU A 128 19.20 -7.58 19.01
C LEU A 128 18.17 -6.51 19.42
N LYS A 129 18.45 -5.72 20.47
CA LYS A 129 17.54 -4.63 20.89
C LYS A 129 17.33 -3.59 19.79
N ARG A 130 18.38 -3.26 19.02
CA ARG A 130 18.27 -2.35 17.87
C ARG A 130 17.35 -2.91 16.78
N SER A 131 17.46 -4.20 16.48
CA SER A 131 16.57 -4.86 15.52
C SER A 131 15.10 -4.80 15.96
N TYR A 132 14.80 -5.04 17.24
CA TYR A 132 13.43 -4.88 17.75
C TYR A 132 12.93 -3.44 17.64
N LYS A 133 13.75 -2.45 18.02
CA LYS A 133 13.39 -1.02 17.89
C LYS A 133 13.12 -0.62 16.44
N GLU A 134 13.89 -1.17 15.49
CA GLU A 134 13.71 -0.90 14.07
C GLU A 134 12.39 -1.50 13.54
N VAL A 135 12.07 -2.74 13.91
CA VAL A 135 10.79 -3.37 13.58
C VAL A 135 9.61 -2.57 14.13
N ASP A 136 9.68 -2.10 15.39
CA ASP A 136 8.61 -1.30 16.00
C ASP A 136 8.50 0.10 15.37
N LYS A 137 9.62 0.73 15.03
CA LYS A 137 9.64 1.99 14.30
C LYS A 137 9.02 1.83 12.91
N LEU A 138 9.34 0.76 12.20
CA LEU A 138 8.76 0.46 10.89
C LEU A 138 7.27 0.16 10.98
N LYS A 139 6.82 -0.60 12.00
CA LYS A 139 5.39 -0.86 12.25
C LYS A 139 4.62 0.40 12.59
N SER A 140 5.16 1.26 13.45
CA SER A 140 4.51 2.53 13.85
C SER A 140 4.48 3.54 12.70
N ALA A 141 5.57 3.68 11.95
CA ALA A 141 5.61 4.51 10.75
C ALA A 141 4.67 4.00 9.66
N LYS A 142 4.60 2.68 9.46
CA LYS A 142 3.62 2.05 8.57
C LYS A 142 2.19 2.35 9.00
N LYS A 143 1.86 2.20 10.29
CA LYS A 143 0.53 2.51 10.82
C LYS A 143 0.17 3.98 10.65
N GLN A 144 1.11 4.90 10.90
CA GLN A 144 0.89 6.33 10.67
C GLN A 144 0.73 6.67 9.18
N LEU A 145 1.54 6.09 8.30
CA LEU A 145 1.40 6.25 6.86
C LEU A 145 0.08 5.66 6.35
N GLU A 146 -0.34 4.49 6.86
CA GLU A 146 -1.63 3.90 6.56
C GLU A 146 -2.78 4.79 7.06
N ASP A 147 -2.65 5.42 8.23
CA ASP A 147 -3.63 6.38 8.76
C ASP A 147 -3.66 7.72 8.01
N GLU A 148 -2.54 8.17 7.44
CA GLU A 148 -2.42 9.41 6.65
C GLU A 148 -2.85 9.20 5.19
N LEU A 149 -2.45 8.10 4.55
CA LEU A 149 -2.91 7.70 3.20
C LEU A 149 -4.40 7.32 3.17
N SER A 150 -5.05 7.16 4.33
CA SER A 150 -6.44 6.69 4.45
C SER A 150 -7.48 7.74 4.87
N LYS A 151 -7.16 9.03 4.86
CA LYS A 151 -8.13 10.10 5.18
C LYS A 151 -8.19 11.07 4.00
N PRO A 152 -9.20 10.99 3.09
CA PRO A 152 -10.65 11.06 3.39
C PRO A 152 -11.56 10.04 2.66
N PHE A 153 -11.01 9.10 1.87
CA PHE A 153 -11.80 8.19 1.01
C PHE A 153 -11.89 6.76 1.57
N LYS A 154 -12.08 6.64 2.88
CA LYS A 154 -11.93 5.36 3.61
C LYS A 154 -13.03 4.34 3.30
N ASP A 155 -14.22 4.83 3.02
CA ASP A 155 -15.40 3.98 2.91
C ASP A 155 -15.89 3.91 1.47
N ILE A 156 -16.16 2.69 1.01
CA ILE A 156 -16.96 2.50 -0.20
C ILE A 156 -18.38 2.94 0.14
N ILE A 157 -18.85 3.98 -0.53
CA ILE A 157 -20.20 4.54 -0.33
C ILE A 157 -21.14 3.95 -1.38
N GLY A 158 -22.28 3.46 -0.91
CA GLY A 158 -23.38 3.02 -1.76
C GLY A 158 -24.48 2.34 -0.95
N GLU A 159 -25.72 2.53 -1.34
CA GLU A 159 -26.91 1.88 -0.76
C GLU A 159 -27.80 1.23 -1.84
N SER A 160 -27.48 1.44 -3.12
CA SER A 160 -28.15 0.82 -4.25
C SER A 160 -28.14 -0.71 -4.16
N PRO A 161 -29.17 -1.39 -4.70
CA PRO A 161 -29.21 -2.86 -4.71
C PRO A 161 -27.99 -3.50 -5.39
N SER A 162 -27.46 -2.87 -6.44
CA SER A 162 -26.26 -3.34 -7.14
C SER A 162 -25.01 -3.25 -6.26
N MET A 163 -24.83 -2.17 -5.51
CA MET A 163 -23.73 -2.06 -4.54
C MET A 163 -23.88 -2.97 -3.32
N LYS A 164 -25.11 -3.22 -2.85
CA LYS A 164 -25.36 -4.20 -1.78
C LYS A 164 -24.92 -5.61 -2.17
N SER A 165 -25.13 -6.00 -3.42
CA SER A 165 -24.61 -7.26 -3.95
C SER A 165 -23.08 -7.29 -3.93
N VAL A 166 -22.42 -6.21 -4.34
CA VAL A 166 -20.95 -6.08 -4.26
C VAL A 166 -20.45 -6.23 -2.82
N PHE A 167 -21.07 -5.56 -1.85
CA PHE A 167 -20.70 -5.69 -0.43
C PHE A 167 -20.86 -7.11 0.09
N SER A 168 -21.96 -7.80 -0.27
CA SER A 168 -22.16 -9.19 0.13
C SER A 168 -21.05 -10.11 -0.39
N ILE A 169 -20.57 -9.89 -1.61
CA ILE A 169 -19.45 -10.66 -2.16
C ILE A 169 -18.15 -10.32 -1.41
N ILE A 170 -17.87 -9.03 -1.17
CA ILE A 170 -16.69 -8.60 -0.41
C ILE A 170 -16.66 -9.29 0.96
N ASP A 171 -17.77 -9.27 1.70
CA ASP A 171 -17.82 -9.82 3.06
C ASP A 171 -17.63 -11.35 3.09
N LYS A 172 -18.13 -12.06 2.08
CA LYS A 172 -17.91 -13.52 1.93
C LYS A 172 -16.46 -13.85 1.58
N VAL A 173 -15.83 -13.06 0.71
CA VAL A 173 -14.53 -13.38 0.12
C VAL A 173 -13.38 -12.83 0.96
N ALA A 174 -13.60 -11.76 1.71
CA ALA A 174 -12.57 -11.11 2.53
C ALA A 174 -11.92 -12.08 3.53
N GLY A 175 -12.69 -13.00 4.12
CA GLY A 175 -12.19 -14.01 5.06
C GLY A 175 -11.36 -15.15 4.45
N THR A 176 -11.12 -15.14 3.14
CA THR A 176 -10.35 -16.19 2.44
C THR A 176 -9.09 -15.61 1.77
N ASP A 177 -8.17 -16.49 1.36
CA ASP A 177 -6.99 -16.14 0.55
C ASP A 177 -7.22 -16.31 -0.96
N ALA A 178 -8.48 -16.38 -1.41
CA ALA A 178 -8.81 -16.51 -2.82
C ALA A 178 -8.35 -15.26 -3.62
N ASN A 179 -7.87 -15.51 -4.85
CA ASN A 179 -7.53 -14.44 -5.78
C ASN A 179 -8.82 -13.77 -6.29
N VAL A 180 -8.84 -12.44 -6.25
CA VAL A 180 -10.04 -11.67 -6.63
C VAL A 180 -9.75 -10.84 -7.87
N LEU A 181 -10.64 -10.92 -8.86
CA LEU A 181 -10.65 -10.06 -10.04
C LEU A 181 -11.78 -9.04 -9.93
N VAL A 182 -11.43 -7.75 -9.92
CA VAL A 182 -12.39 -6.64 -9.86
C VAL A 182 -12.54 -6.02 -11.24
N LEU A 183 -13.72 -6.18 -11.83
CA LEU A 183 -14.07 -5.63 -13.13
C LEU A 183 -14.90 -4.36 -12.97
N GLY A 184 -14.70 -3.39 -13.84
CA GLY A 184 -15.57 -2.22 -13.91
C GLY A 184 -14.94 -1.06 -14.66
N GLU A 185 -15.80 -0.16 -15.16
CA GLU A 185 -15.36 1.01 -15.90
C GLU A 185 -14.40 1.91 -15.11
N ASN A 186 -13.68 2.76 -15.82
CA ASN A 186 -12.79 3.74 -15.20
C ASN A 186 -13.55 4.65 -14.23
N GLY A 187 -12.98 4.83 -13.03
CA GLY A 187 -13.56 5.70 -12.02
C GLY A 187 -14.74 5.10 -11.23
N THR A 188 -15.00 3.79 -11.33
CA THR A 188 -16.08 3.12 -10.55
C THR A 188 -15.71 2.80 -9.10
N GLY A 189 -14.43 2.85 -8.74
CA GLY A 189 -13.93 2.61 -7.38
C GLY A 189 -13.21 1.26 -7.17
N LYS A 190 -12.62 0.66 -8.21
CA LYS A 190 -11.93 -0.64 -8.16
C LYS A 190 -10.89 -0.74 -7.03
N GLU A 191 -10.04 0.30 -6.85
CA GLU A 191 -9.05 0.33 -5.77
C GLU A 191 -9.70 0.32 -4.38
N LEU A 192 -10.84 1.01 -4.20
CA LEU A 192 -11.53 1.02 -2.91
C LEU A 192 -12.06 -0.38 -2.56
N VAL A 193 -12.56 -1.13 -3.56
CA VAL A 193 -12.94 -2.55 -3.37
C VAL A 193 -11.73 -3.39 -2.95
N ALA A 194 -10.58 -3.24 -3.59
CA ALA A 194 -9.37 -3.96 -3.22
C ALA A 194 -8.92 -3.63 -1.77
N ARG A 195 -8.99 -2.36 -1.38
CA ARG A 195 -8.69 -1.93 0.00
C ARG A 195 -9.70 -2.49 1.01
N ALA A 196 -10.98 -2.49 0.69
CA ALA A 196 -12.02 -3.05 1.56
C ALA A 196 -11.83 -4.57 1.77
N LEU A 197 -11.49 -5.30 0.71
CA LEU A 197 -11.15 -6.73 0.79
C LEU A 197 -9.97 -6.96 1.73
N HIS A 198 -8.90 -6.16 1.61
CA HIS A 198 -7.73 -6.27 2.49
C HIS A 198 -8.08 -5.96 3.96
N GLN A 199 -8.77 -4.85 4.22
CA GLN A 199 -9.13 -4.41 5.58
C GLN A 199 -10.04 -5.40 6.32
N ARG A 200 -10.86 -6.16 5.59
CA ARG A 200 -11.76 -7.19 6.16
C ARG A 200 -11.14 -8.60 6.15
N SER A 201 -9.88 -8.73 5.75
CA SER A 201 -9.20 -10.02 5.65
C SER A 201 -8.45 -10.42 6.91
N LEU A 202 -8.00 -11.68 6.94
CA LEU A 202 -7.05 -12.18 7.93
C LEU A 202 -5.67 -11.49 7.84
N ARG A 203 -5.40 -10.79 6.73
CA ARG A 203 -4.14 -10.08 6.45
C ARG A 203 -4.25 -8.57 6.67
N LYS A 204 -5.31 -8.07 7.31
CA LYS A 204 -5.57 -6.62 7.51
C LYS A 204 -4.46 -5.84 8.23
N ASP A 205 -3.67 -6.51 9.07
CA ASP A 205 -2.55 -5.91 9.81
C ASP A 205 -1.21 -5.99 9.03
N ASN A 206 -1.21 -6.72 7.90
CA ASN A 206 -0.07 -6.82 6.99
C ASN A 206 -0.13 -5.72 5.93
N VAL A 207 0.85 -5.69 5.02
CA VAL A 207 0.97 -4.60 4.04
C VAL A 207 -0.06 -4.74 2.91
N PHE A 208 -0.57 -3.62 2.43
CA PHE A 208 -1.28 -3.52 1.16
C PHE A 208 -0.39 -2.81 0.14
N VAL A 209 0.01 -3.52 -0.92
CA VAL A 209 0.88 -2.98 -1.97
C VAL A 209 0.08 -2.85 -3.25
N GLY A 210 -0.25 -1.61 -3.63
CA GLY A 210 -0.90 -1.30 -4.90
C GLY A 210 0.13 -1.00 -6.00
N VAL A 211 -0.15 -1.48 -7.21
CA VAL A 211 0.68 -1.23 -8.39
C VAL A 211 -0.23 -1.02 -9.60
N ASP A 212 -0.08 0.11 -10.27
CA ASP A 212 -0.77 0.41 -11.54
C ASP A 212 0.07 -0.13 -12.70
N MET A 213 -0.45 -1.16 -13.39
CA MET A 213 0.23 -1.78 -14.53
C MET A 213 0.28 -0.87 -15.77
N GLY A 214 -0.60 0.12 -15.87
CA GLY A 214 -0.58 1.10 -16.96
C GLY A 214 0.50 2.18 -16.79
N ALA A 215 0.97 2.40 -15.56
CA ALA A 215 1.98 3.43 -15.26
C ALA A 215 3.43 2.93 -15.40
N ILE A 216 3.65 1.62 -15.44
CA ILE A 216 4.99 1.01 -15.48
C ILE A 216 5.40 0.72 -16.91
N THR A 217 6.58 1.20 -17.31
CA THR A 217 7.15 0.86 -18.63
C THR A 217 7.60 -0.59 -18.67
N GLU A 218 7.55 -1.23 -19.84
CA GLU A 218 7.96 -2.64 -19.98
C GLU A 218 9.40 -2.88 -19.48
N THR A 219 10.29 -1.91 -19.69
CA THR A 219 11.70 -1.98 -19.26
C THR A 219 11.87 -1.97 -17.73
N LEU A 220 10.93 -1.37 -17.00
CA LEU A 220 10.98 -1.27 -15.54
C LEU A 220 10.11 -2.32 -14.85
N PHE A 221 9.25 -3.03 -15.60
CA PHE A 221 8.31 -4.00 -15.06
C PHE A 221 8.95 -5.02 -14.12
N GLU A 222 9.98 -5.72 -14.59
CA GLU A 222 10.66 -6.74 -13.79
C GLU A 222 11.35 -6.14 -12.55
N SER A 223 11.95 -4.96 -12.72
CA SER A 223 12.71 -4.29 -11.67
C SER A 223 11.79 -3.79 -10.56
N GLU A 224 10.61 -3.26 -10.92
CA GLU A 224 9.58 -2.84 -9.98
C GLU A 224 8.93 -4.05 -9.30
N LEU A 225 8.47 -5.06 -10.06
CA LEU A 225 7.70 -6.16 -9.49
C LEU A 225 8.57 -7.20 -8.76
N PHE A 226 9.69 -7.59 -9.35
CA PHE A 226 10.54 -8.67 -8.86
C PHE A 226 11.81 -8.16 -8.15
N GLY A 227 12.20 -6.89 -8.39
CA GLY A 227 13.39 -6.31 -7.78
C GLY A 227 14.67 -6.63 -8.56
N HIS A 228 15.78 -6.01 -8.17
CA HIS A 228 17.08 -6.20 -8.81
C HIS A 228 18.23 -6.17 -7.83
N LYS A 229 19.34 -6.79 -8.22
CA LYS A 229 20.64 -6.64 -7.55
C LYS A 229 21.43 -5.48 -8.16
N LYS A 230 22.29 -4.87 -7.36
CA LYS A 230 23.27 -3.89 -7.81
C LYS A 230 24.07 -4.45 -8.99
N GLY A 231 24.15 -3.69 -10.08
CA GLY A 231 24.85 -4.06 -11.30
C GLY A 231 24.06 -4.98 -12.25
N ALA A 232 22.78 -5.27 -11.99
CA ALA A 232 21.95 -6.10 -12.86
C ALA A 232 21.65 -5.45 -14.24
N PHE A 233 21.68 -4.12 -14.33
CA PHE A 233 21.58 -3.33 -15.56
C PHE A 233 22.31 -2.00 -15.37
N THR A 234 22.52 -1.22 -16.43
CA THR A 234 23.36 -0.01 -16.44
C THR A 234 23.03 1.01 -15.34
N ASP A 235 21.75 1.17 -14.99
CA ASP A 235 21.27 2.09 -13.95
C ASP A 235 21.07 1.46 -12.56
N ALA A 236 21.38 0.17 -12.38
CA ALA A 236 21.20 -0.56 -11.11
C ALA A 236 22.32 -0.21 -10.10
N LYS A 237 22.28 1.00 -9.54
CA LYS A 237 23.31 1.50 -8.60
C LYS A 237 23.27 0.82 -7.22
N GLU A 238 22.10 0.32 -6.83
CA GLU A 238 21.83 -0.28 -5.52
C GLU A 238 20.94 -1.53 -5.65
N ASP A 239 20.85 -2.32 -4.59
CA ASP A 239 19.89 -3.43 -4.51
C ASP A 239 18.48 -2.85 -4.30
N ARG A 240 17.48 -3.38 -5.01
CA ARG A 240 16.08 -2.99 -4.86
C ARG A 240 15.18 -4.18 -4.64
N THR A 241 14.31 -4.08 -3.64
CA THR A 241 13.27 -5.08 -3.35
C THR A 241 12.05 -4.83 -4.24
N GLY A 242 11.52 -5.89 -4.87
CA GLY A 242 10.35 -5.80 -5.74
C GLY A 242 9.03 -5.79 -4.99
N ARG A 243 7.95 -5.40 -5.67
CA ARG A 243 6.59 -5.34 -5.08
C ARG A 243 6.10 -6.68 -4.53
N PHE A 244 6.46 -7.80 -5.16
CA PHE A 244 6.08 -9.13 -4.68
C PHE A 244 6.71 -9.45 -3.31
N GLU A 245 8.00 -9.17 -3.15
CA GLU A 245 8.70 -9.34 -1.87
C GLU A 245 8.18 -8.37 -0.80
N ILE A 246 7.92 -7.11 -1.17
CA ILE A 246 7.35 -6.13 -0.24
C ILE A 246 5.98 -6.62 0.24
N ALA A 247 5.14 -7.15 -0.66
CA ALA A 247 3.79 -7.61 -0.36
C ALA A 247 3.72 -8.94 0.41
N ASN A 248 4.85 -9.58 0.70
CA ASN A 248 4.89 -10.88 1.36
C ASN A 248 4.12 -10.86 2.71
N ASN A 249 3.36 -11.91 2.97
CA ASN A 249 2.33 -12.04 4.02
C ASN A 249 1.14 -11.06 3.93
N GLY A 250 1.18 -10.09 3.02
CA GLY A 250 0.17 -9.06 2.82
C GLY A 250 -0.71 -9.30 1.60
N THR A 251 -1.13 -8.19 0.97
CA THR A 251 -1.96 -8.17 -0.24
C THR A 251 -1.27 -7.39 -1.34
N LEU A 252 -1.17 -8.01 -2.52
CA LEU A 252 -0.71 -7.36 -3.74
C LEU A 252 -1.92 -7.00 -4.60
N PHE A 253 -2.11 -5.71 -4.85
CA PHE A 253 -3.14 -5.19 -5.74
C PHE A 253 -2.52 -4.77 -7.07
N LEU A 254 -2.94 -5.42 -8.15
CA LEU A 254 -2.52 -5.12 -9.52
C LEU A 254 -3.67 -4.42 -10.25
N ASP A 255 -3.59 -3.09 -10.37
CA ASP A 255 -4.57 -2.32 -11.13
C ASP A 255 -4.24 -2.32 -12.62
N GLU A 256 -5.29 -2.22 -13.42
CA GLU A 256 -5.27 -2.27 -14.87
C GLU A 256 -4.45 -3.43 -15.47
N ILE A 257 -4.67 -4.65 -14.97
CA ILE A 257 -3.98 -5.87 -15.40
C ILE A 257 -4.09 -6.15 -16.91
N GLY A 258 -5.16 -5.68 -17.56
CA GLY A 258 -5.36 -5.79 -19.01
C GLY A 258 -4.32 -5.04 -19.85
N ASN A 259 -3.62 -4.04 -19.28
CA ASN A 259 -2.60 -3.28 -20.00
C ASN A 259 -1.29 -4.05 -20.23
N LEU A 260 -1.12 -5.23 -19.63
CA LEU A 260 0.11 -6.00 -19.77
C LEU A 260 0.27 -6.57 -21.17
N SER A 261 1.45 -6.43 -21.77
CA SER A 261 1.80 -7.15 -22.99
C SER A 261 1.97 -8.66 -22.73
N MET A 262 1.78 -9.46 -23.77
CA MET A 262 1.86 -10.93 -23.69
C MET A 262 3.14 -11.47 -23.02
N PRO A 263 4.35 -10.90 -23.27
CA PRO A 263 5.56 -11.32 -22.57
C PRO A 263 5.52 -11.06 -21.06
N LEU A 264 4.95 -9.92 -20.63
CA LEU A 264 4.83 -9.57 -19.23
C LEU A 264 3.79 -10.44 -18.51
N GLN A 265 2.69 -10.77 -19.19
CA GLN A 265 1.69 -11.71 -18.69
C GLN A 265 2.30 -13.08 -18.37
N SER A 266 3.22 -13.58 -19.22
CA SER A 266 3.93 -14.86 -18.99
C SER A 266 4.83 -14.81 -17.74
N LYS A 267 5.56 -13.70 -17.55
CA LYS A 267 6.42 -13.51 -16.37
C LYS A 267 5.59 -13.42 -15.09
N LEU A 268 4.50 -12.66 -15.13
CA LEU A 268 3.58 -12.55 -14.01
C LEU A 268 2.95 -13.90 -13.65
N LEU A 269 2.48 -14.64 -14.66
CA LEU A 269 1.91 -15.98 -14.46
C LEU A 269 2.89 -16.91 -13.76
N THR A 270 4.16 -16.89 -14.17
CA THR A 270 5.22 -17.73 -13.57
C THR A 270 5.37 -17.43 -12.08
N ALA A 271 5.40 -16.15 -11.69
CA ALA A 271 5.50 -15.74 -10.29
C ALA A 271 4.27 -16.18 -9.46
N ILE A 272 3.05 -15.99 -10.00
CA ILE A 272 1.81 -16.37 -9.32
C ILE A 272 1.64 -17.89 -9.21
N GLN A 273 2.08 -18.64 -10.22
CA GLN A 273 1.99 -20.10 -10.21
C GLN A 273 2.97 -20.72 -9.23
N ARG A 274 4.23 -20.29 -9.26
CA ARG A 274 5.30 -20.84 -8.42
C ARG A 274 5.28 -20.32 -6.99
N ARG A 275 4.63 -19.18 -6.74
CA ARG A 275 4.73 -18.45 -5.46
C ARG A 275 6.19 -18.16 -5.08
N GLU A 276 6.98 -17.83 -6.10
CA GLU A 276 8.38 -17.48 -5.96
C GLU A 276 8.72 -16.35 -6.92
N VAL A 277 9.65 -15.48 -6.52
CA VAL A 277 10.22 -14.45 -7.38
C VAL A 277 11.74 -14.51 -7.36
N THR A 278 12.35 -14.14 -8.48
CA THR A 278 13.80 -14.06 -8.62
C THR A 278 14.16 -12.65 -9.03
N LYS A 279 15.04 -11.99 -8.26
CA LYS A 279 15.53 -10.65 -8.59
C LYS A 279 16.32 -10.67 -9.89
N ILE A 280 16.22 -9.61 -10.68
CA ILE A 280 17.07 -9.43 -11.87
C ILE A 280 18.53 -9.43 -11.43
N GLY A 281 19.36 -10.21 -12.14
CA GLY A 281 20.78 -10.38 -11.81
C GLY A 281 21.04 -11.31 -10.63
N SER A 282 20.03 -12.06 -10.17
CA SER A 282 20.19 -13.12 -9.16
C SER A 282 19.68 -14.46 -9.69
N ASN A 283 20.25 -15.55 -9.20
CA ASN A 283 19.76 -16.91 -9.43
C ASN A 283 19.02 -17.49 -8.20
N LYS A 284 18.89 -16.69 -7.14
CA LYS A 284 18.24 -17.12 -5.90
C LYS A 284 16.76 -16.76 -5.95
N SER A 285 15.90 -17.77 -5.99
CA SER A 285 14.46 -17.60 -5.78
C SER A 285 14.14 -17.28 -4.32
N VAL A 286 13.09 -16.48 -4.13
CA VAL A 286 12.51 -16.12 -2.84
C VAL A 286 11.05 -16.54 -2.86
N GLU A 287 10.65 -17.40 -1.93
CA GLU A 287 9.25 -17.78 -1.73
C GLU A 287 8.43 -16.59 -1.24
N ILE A 288 7.20 -16.49 -1.74
CA ILE A 288 6.25 -15.42 -1.44
C ILE A 288 4.88 -15.99 -1.08
N ASP A 289 4.31 -15.50 0.01
CA ASP A 289 2.92 -15.75 0.38
C ASP A 289 2.12 -14.46 0.29
N ILE A 290 1.41 -14.27 -0.82
CA ILE A 290 0.61 -13.07 -1.08
C ILE A 290 -0.85 -13.45 -1.32
N ARG A 291 -1.75 -12.57 -0.87
CA ARG A 291 -3.10 -12.52 -1.41
C ARG A 291 -3.11 -11.62 -2.65
N LEU A 292 -3.60 -12.12 -3.77
CA LEU A 292 -3.65 -11.36 -5.03
C LEU A 292 -5.05 -10.77 -5.25
N ILE A 293 -5.09 -9.47 -5.56
CA ILE A 293 -6.28 -8.79 -6.07
C ILE A 293 -5.89 -8.10 -7.38
N CYS A 294 -6.62 -8.38 -8.45
CA CYS A 294 -6.41 -7.75 -9.76
C CYS A 294 -7.61 -6.86 -10.09
N ALA A 295 -7.39 -5.78 -10.84
CA ALA A 295 -8.46 -4.95 -11.37
C ALA A 295 -8.22 -4.58 -12.82
N THR A 296 -9.30 -4.36 -13.58
CA THR A 296 -9.21 -3.76 -14.92
C THR A 296 -10.55 -3.21 -15.39
N ASN A 297 -10.50 -2.23 -16.29
CA ASN A 297 -11.64 -1.77 -17.08
C ASN A 297 -11.79 -2.47 -18.45
N MET A 298 -10.83 -3.31 -18.85
CA MET A 298 -10.80 -3.93 -20.17
C MET A 298 -11.62 -5.23 -20.22
N PRO A 299 -12.20 -5.59 -21.38
CA PRO A 299 -12.97 -6.81 -21.54
C PRO A 299 -12.04 -8.04 -21.68
N LEU A 300 -11.50 -8.54 -20.56
CA LEU A 300 -10.50 -9.62 -20.58
C LEU A 300 -10.95 -10.88 -21.33
N TYR A 301 -12.23 -11.22 -21.29
CA TYR A 301 -12.77 -12.38 -22.00
C TYR A 301 -12.66 -12.23 -23.53
N ASP A 302 -12.97 -11.05 -24.06
CA ASP A 302 -12.81 -10.75 -25.48
C ASP A 302 -11.32 -10.70 -25.86
N MET A 303 -10.49 -10.12 -24.98
CA MET A 303 -9.03 -10.08 -25.18
C MET A 303 -8.40 -11.48 -25.23
N VAL A 304 -8.94 -12.45 -24.48
CA VAL A 304 -8.53 -13.85 -24.57
C VAL A 304 -8.91 -14.45 -25.93
N HIS A 305 -10.12 -14.20 -26.40
CA HIS A 305 -10.57 -14.63 -27.73
C HIS A 305 -9.68 -14.07 -28.85
N ASP A 306 -9.29 -12.81 -28.72
CA ASP A 306 -8.46 -12.10 -29.70
C ASP A 306 -6.94 -12.36 -29.53
N GLY A 307 -6.55 -13.19 -28.55
CA GLY A 307 -5.16 -13.58 -28.30
C GLY A 307 -4.27 -12.48 -27.69
N SER A 308 -4.87 -11.38 -27.23
CA SER A 308 -4.16 -10.26 -26.57
C SER A 308 -4.04 -10.43 -25.05
N PHE A 309 -4.80 -11.36 -24.46
CA PHE A 309 -4.65 -11.76 -23.07
C PHE A 309 -4.57 -13.29 -22.95
N ARG A 310 -3.74 -13.78 -22.03
CA ARG A 310 -3.56 -15.22 -21.84
C ARG A 310 -4.68 -15.83 -21.03
N GLN A 311 -5.27 -16.90 -21.59
CA GLN A 311 -6.34 -17.64 -20.94
C GLN A 311 -5.90 -18.28 -19.59
N ASP A 312 -4.67 -18.80 -19.51
CA ASP A 312 -4.13 -19.43 -18.30
C ASP A 312 -3.90 -18.43 -17.16
N LEU A 313 -3.49 -17.19 -17.47
CA LEU A 313 -3.40 -16.11 -16.51
C LEU A 313 -4.77 -15.71 -15.99
N LEU A 314 -5.78 -15.58 -16.87
CA LEU A 314 -7.15 -15.26 -16.47
C LEU A 314 -7.67 -16.29 -15.45
N TYR A 315 -7.52 -17.58 -15.73
CA TYR A 315 -7.93 -18.63 -14.80
C TYR A 315 -7.19 -18.58 -13.46
N ARG A 316 -5.93 -18.15 -13.44
CA ARG A 316 -5.14 -18.08 -12.20
C ARG A 316 -5.51 -16.90 -11.31
N ILE A 317 -5.91 -15.76 -11.90
CA ILE A 317 -6.26 -14.54 -11.14
C ILE A 317 -7.75 -14.46 -10.81
N ASN A 318 -8.61 -15.14 -11.58
CA ASN A 318 -10.07 -15.07 -11.44
C ASN A 318 -10.64 -16.25 -10.63
N THR A 319 -10.30 -16.36 -9.34
CA THR A 319 -10.97 -17.32 -8.45
C THR A 319 -12.34 -16.80 -8.03
N VAL A 320 -12.43 -15.51 -7.72
CA VAL A 320 -13.69 -14.81 -7.49
C VAL A 320 -13.72 -13.50 -8.29
N GLU A 321 -14.81 -13.29 -9.02
CA GLU A 321 -15.02 -12.07 -9.81
C GLU A 321 -15.97 -11.12 -9.08
N ILE A 322 -15.63 -9.83 -9.05
CA ILE A 322 -16.47 -8.76 -8.54
C ILE A 322 -16.67 -7.74 -9.64
N HIS A 323 -17.91 -7.61 -10.14
CA HIS A 323 -18.27 -6.61 -11.14
C HIS A 323 -18.81 -5.35 -10.46
N LEU A 324 -18.13 -4.22 -10.62
CA LEU A 324 -18.56 -2.91 -10.15
C LEU A 324 -19.52 -2.27 -11.15
N PRO A 325 -20.76 -1.92 -10.73
CA PRO A 325 -21.70 -1.24 -11.60
C PRO A 325 -21.22 0.19 -11.92
N PRO A 326 -21.39 0.65 -13.17
CA PRO A 326 -21.16 2.04 -13.52
C PRO A 326 -22.17 2.94 -12.78
N LEU A 327 -21.82 4.21 -12.59
CA LEU A 327 -22.59 5.14 -11.76
C LEU A 327 -24.03 5.37 -12.29
N ARG A 328 -24.22 5.29 -13.61
CA ARG A 328 -25.54 5.37 -14.26
C ARG A 328 -26.52 4.27 -13.85
N ASP A 329 -26.01 3.11 -13.43
CA ASP A 329 -26.83 1.95 -13.01
C ASP A 329 -27.10 1.96 -11.49
N ARG A 330 -26.64 2.99 -10.77
CA ARG A 330 -26.82 3.17 -9.32
C ARG A 330 -27.13 4.63 -8.97
N GLN A 331 -28.21 5.15 -9.54
CA GLN A 331 -28.59 6.57 -9.41
C GLN A 331 -28.83 7.03 -7.98
N ASP A 332 -29.28 6.14 -7.09
CA ASP A 332 -29.48 6.45 -5.66
C ASP A 332 -28.15 6.80 -4.97
N ASP A 333 -27.05 6.18 -5.39
CA ASP A 333 -25.72 6.41 -4.83
C ASP A 333 -25.14 7.77 -5.26
N ILE A 334 -25.63 8.37 -6.36
CA ILE A 334 -25.16 9.68 -6.84
C ILE A 334 -25.39 10.75 -5.79
N ILE A 335 -26.53 10.73 -5.11
CA ILE A 335 -26.86 11.71 -4.06
C ILE A 335 -25.89 11.55 -2.88
N LEU A 336 -25.75 10.32 -2.38
CA LEU A 336 -24.87 10.00 -1.25
C LEU A 336 -23.42 10.39 -1.53
N LEU A 337 -22.92 10.06 -2.72
CA LEU A 337 -21.58 10.42 -3.17
C LEU A 337 -21.41 11.93 -3.32
N ALA A 338 -22.38 12.63 -3.91
CA ALA A 338 -22.32 14.07 -4.09
C ALA A 338 -22.26 14.80 -2.74
N GLU A 339 -23.11 14.42 -1.78
CA GLU A 339 -23.11 15.00 -0.43
C GLU A 339 -21.80 14.71 0.32
N HIS A 340 -21.27 13.49 0.17
CA HIS A 340 -19.98 13.13 0.72
C HIS A 340 -18.86 14.02 0.15
N PHE A 341 -18.76 14.16 -1.17
CA PHE A 341 -17.74 15.00 -1.78
C PHE A 341 -17.91 16.48 -1.42
N VAL A 342 -19.14 16.96 -1.26
CA VAL A 342 -19.39 18.33 -0.77
C VAL A 342 -18.78 18.53 0.62
N LYS A 343 -19.00 17.59 1.54
CA LYS A 343 -18.36 17.63 2.87
C LYS A 343 -16.84 17.67 2.73
N VAL A 344 -16.27 16.69 2.03
CA VAL A 344 -14.81 16.52 1.90
C VAL A 344 -14.15 17.79 1.36
N TYR A 345 -14.71 18.38 0.31
CA TYR A 345 -14.11 19.52 -0.36
C TYR A 345 -14.37 20.86 0.35
N CYS A 346 -15.52 21.04 1.00
CA CYS A 346 -15.71 22.19 1.89
C CYS A 346 -14.66 22.19 3.01
N ASP A 347 -14.43 21.04 3.66
CA ASP A 347 -13.43 20.90 4.72
C ASP A 347 -12.01 21.15 4.18
N LYS A 348 -11.66 20.55 3.03
CA LYS A 348 -10.35 20.71 2.36
C LYS A 348 -10.04 22.18 2.03
N TYR A 349 -11.03 22.92 1.52
CA TYR A 349 -10.88 24.31 1.11
C TYR A 349 -11.25 25.32 2.19
N ARG A 350 -11.56 24.86 3.42
CA ARG A 350 -12.00 25.70 4.54
C ARG A 350 -13.16 26.63 4.16
N LYS A 351 -14.06 26.15 3.31
CA LYS A 351 -15.29 26.86 2.94
C LYS A 351 -16.41 26.43 3.87
N GLU A 352 -17.37 27.33 4.11
CA GLU A 352 -18.61 26.94 4.78
C GLU A 352 -19.28 25.79 4.02
N ARG A 353 -19.94 24.91 4.78
CA ARG A 353 -20.62 23.75 4.20
C ARG A 353 -21.72 24.21 3.27
N LYS A 354 -21.52 23.99 1.98
CA LYS A 354 -22.54 24.24 0.96
C LYS A 354 -23.58 23.11 0.95
N LYS A 355 -24.79 23.42 0.49
CA LYS A 355 -25.86 22.43 0.24
C LYS A 355 -26.11 22.31 -1.26
N LEU A 356 -26.49 21.12 -1.73
CA LEU A 356 -26.93 20.92 -3.11
C LEU A 356 -28.40 21.34 -3.22
N ALA A 357 -28.74 22.22 -4.16
CA ALA A 357 -30.14 22.53 -4.42
C ALA A 357 -30.87 21.30 -5.00
N ALA A 358 -32.18 21.18 -4.76
CA ALA A 358 -32.96 20.04 -5.26
C ALA A 358 -32.96 19.94 -6.80
N SER A 359 -32.90 21.09 -7.50
CA SER A 359 -32.72 21.17 -8.95
C SER A 359 -31.36 20.62 -9.39
N THR A 360 -30.30 20.88 -8.62
CA THR A 360 -28.95 20.36 -8.84
C THR A 360 -28.92 18.84 -8.70
N LEU A 361 -29.51 18.29 -7.64
CA LEU A 361 -29.57 16.83 -7.44
C LEU A 361 -30.24 16.14 -8.63
N LYS A 362 -31.37 16.67 -9.10
CA LYS A 362 -32.05 16.15 -10.31
C LYS A 362 -31.15 16.21 -11.55
N LYS A 363 -30.38 17.29 -11.74
CA LYS A 363 -29.42 17.41 -12.85
C LYS A 363 -28.31 16.34 -12.74
N LEU A 364 -27.75 16.14 -11.55
CA LEU A 364 -26.70 15.15 -11.30
C LEU A 364 -27.21 13.71 -11.53
N GLN A 365 -28.44 13.39 -11.11
CA GLN A 365 -29.02 12.05 -11.33
C GLN A 365 -29.33 11.74 -12.79
N LYS A 366 -29.67 12.76 -13.59
CA LYS A 366 -29.94 12.59 -15.03
C LYS A 366 -28.69 12.43 -15.89
N TYR A 367 -27.54 12.91 -15.40
CA TYR A 367 -26.30 12.82 -16.15
C TYR A 367 -25.76 11.39 -16.15
N ALA A 368 -25.21 10.93 -17.28
CA ALA A 368 -24.78 9.54 -17.46
C ALA A 368 -23.44 9.20 -16.76
N TRP A 369 -22.65 10.22 -16.39
CA TRP A 369 -21.34 10.06 -15.74
C TRP A 369 -20.39 9.08 -16.47
N PRO A 370 -19.98 9.36 -17.72
CA PRO A 370 -19.04 8.50 -18.45
C PRO A 370 -17.69 8.30 -17.73
N GLY A 371 -17.28 9.21 -16.85
CA GLY A 371 -16.10 9.05 -15.98
C GLY A 371 -16.44 8.56 -14.56
N ASN A 372 -17.66 8.08 -14.33
CA ASN A 372 -18.16 7.50 -13.09
C ASN A 372 -17.90 8.41 -11.86
N ILE A 373 -17.51 7.82 -10.72
CA ILE A 373 -17.29 8.53 -9.46
C ILE A 373 -16.17 9.58 -9.61
N ARG A 374 -15.13 9.30 -10.39
CA ARG A 374 -14.01 10.24 -10.60
C ARG A 374 -14.47 11.53 -11.27
N GLU A 375 -15.37 11.43 -12.26
CA GLU A 375 -15.97 12.61 -12.89
C GLU A 375 -16.91 13.37 -11.94
N LEU A 376 -17.75 12.65 -11.18
CA LEU A 376 -18.60 13.26 -10.14
C LEU A 376 -17.76 14.02 -9.11
N GLN A 377 -16.70 13.40 -8.62
CA GLN A 377 -15.76 13.99 -7.67
C GLN A 377 -15.17 15.30 -8.22
N HIS A 378 -14.64 15.28 -9.44
CA HIS A 378 -14.08 16.49 -10.08
C HIS A 378 -15.15 17.57 -10.32
N ALA A 379 -16.37 17.16 -10.69
CA ALA A 379 -17.47 18.10 -10.92
C ALA A 379 -17.87 18.82 -9.62
N ILE A 380 -18.00 18.07 -8.52
CA ILE A 380 -18.31 18.64 -7.20
C ILE A 380 -17.17 19.54 -6.70
N GLU A 381 -15.91 19.09 -6.82
CA GLU A 381 -14.73 19.89 -6.43
C GLU A 381 -14.72 21.23 -7.15
N ARG A 382 -14.90 21.20 -8.48
CA ARG A 382 -14.95 22.41 -9.31
C ARG A 382 -16.11 23.33 -8.93
N ALA A 383 -17.30 22.78 -8.70
CA ALA A 383 -18.47 23.54 -8.27
C ALA A 383 -18.26 24.21 -6.90
N ILE A 384 -17.53 23.57 -5.97
CA ILE A 384 -17.20 24.16 -4.67
C ILE A 384 -16.19 25.28 -4.80
N ILE A 385 -15.20 25.14 -5.69
CA ILE A 385 -14.19 26.17 -5.93
C ILE A 385 -14.81 27.39 -6.58
N MET A 386 -15.57 27.19 -7.66
CA MET A 386 -16.10 28.26 -8.52
C MET A 386 -17.43 28.82 -8.05
N GLY A 387 -18.26 28.01 -7.39
CA GLY A 387 -19.61 28.42 -6.99
C GLY A 387 -19.58 29.48 -5.89
N GLU A 388 -20.49 30.43 -5.97
CA GLU A 388 -20.71 31.48 -4.98
C GLU A 388 -21.85 31.10 -4.01
N GLY A 389 -21.92 31.74 -2.83
CA GLY A 389 -22.98 31.50 -1.84
C GLY A 389 -22.97 30.10 -1.19
N ASN A 390 -24.05 29.81 -0.46
CA ASN A 390 -24.16 28.61 0.41
C ASN A 390 -24.86 27.41 -0.26
N HIS A 391 -25.34 27.58 -1.50
CA HIS A 391 -26.01 26.53 -2.26
C HIS A 391 -25.31 26.31 -3.59
N LEU A 392 -25.08 25.06 -3.96
CA LEU A 392 -24.63 24.67 -5.29
C LEU A 392 -25.86 24.54 -6.20
N MET A 393 -25.92 25.40 -7.21
CA MET A 393 -27.00 25.51 -8.16
C MET A 393 -26.69 24.74 -9.46
N PRO A 394 -27.69 24.42 -10.30
CA PRO A 394 -27.45 23.70 -11.56
C PRO A 394 -26.43 24.36 -12.48
N GLU A 395 -26.33 25.69 -12.44
CA GLU A 395 -25.43 26.52 -13.24
C GLU A 395 -23.97 26.30 -12.87
N ASP A 396 -23.67 25.95 -11.61
CA ASP A 396 -22.30 25.62 -11.15
C ASP A 396 -21.73 24.36 -11.87
N PHE A 397 -22.60 23.59 -12.52
CA PHE A 397 -22.27 22.38 -13.29
C PHE A 397 -22.44 22.57 -14.81
N PHE A 398 -22.27 23.80 -15.32
CA PHE A 398 -22.43 24.11 -16.74
C PHE A 398 -21.51 23.26 -17.66
N PHE A 399 -20.34 22.84 -17.17
CA PHE A 399 -19.35 22.07 -17.93
C PHE A 399 -19.74 20.61 -18.21
N LEU A 400 -20.78 20.06 -17.55
CA LEU A 400 -21.24 18.70 -17.82
C LEU A 400 -21.90 18.56 -19.22
N VAL A 401 -22.43 19.67 -19.77
CA VAL A 401 -23.20 19.68 -21.03
C VAL A 401 -22.26 19.62 -22.26
N GLN A 402 -21.04 20.15 -22.16
CA GLN A 402 -20.13 20.30 -23.32
C GLN A 402 -19.62 19.00 -23.95
N LYS A 403 -19.90 17.82 -23.38
CA LYS A 403 -19.42 16.53 -23.91
C LYS A 403 -20.46 15.71 -24.68
N GLN A 404 -21.77 16.00 -24.55
CA GLN A 404 -22.82 15.25 -25.25
C GLN A 404 -23.14 15.80 -26.64
N ASP A 405 -22.93 17.10 -26.87
CA ASP A 405 -23.31 17.74 -28.14
C ASP A 405 -22.29 17.51 -29.27
N ALA A 406 -21.05 17.12 -28.96
CA ALA A 406 -20.04 16.86 -30.01
C ALA A 406 -20.18 15.49 -30.69
N VAL A 407 -20.95 14.56 -30.10
CA VAL A 407 -21.09 13.17 -30.61
C VAL A 407 -22.53 12.83 -30.98
N SER A 408 -23.54 13.47 -30.39
CA SER A 408 -24.96 13.14 -30.69
C SER A 408 -25.55 13.88 -31.90
N GLU A 409 -25.08 15.08 -32.27
CA GLU A 409 -25.60 15.78 -33.47
C GLU A 409 -25.12 15.17 -34.81
N ALA A 410 -24.11 14.30 -34.78
CA ALA A 410 -23.64 13.61 -35.99
C ALA A 410 -24.38 12.29 -36.26
N ALA A 411 -25.18 11.79 -35.32
CA ALA A 411 -25.79 10.46 -35.40
C ALA A 411 -27.23 10.44 -35.94
N ASP A 412 -27.94 11.57 -35.95
CA ASP A 412 -29.35 11.64 -36.37
C ASP A 412 -29.63 12.52 -37.59
N ASN A 413 -28.59 13.01 -38.28
CA ASN A 413 -28.78 13.75 -39.53
C ASN A 413 -28.59 12.82 -40.75
N PHE A 414 -29.70 12.22 -41.22
CA PHE A 414 -29.73 11.37 -42.42
C PHE A 414 -29.53 12.14 -43.73
N ASN A 415 -29.24 13.44 -43.66
CA ASN A 415 -28.93 14.26 -44.83
C ASN A 415 -27.47 14.06 -45.28
N LEU A 416 -27.28 13.16 -46.25
CA LEU A 416 -25.99 12.82 -46.85
C LEU A 416 -25.16 14.04 -47.30
N ASP A 417 -25.81 15.11 -47.77
CA ASP A 417 -25.12 16.31 -48.23
C ASP A 417 -24.52 17.13 -47.08
N GLU A 418 -25.15 17.16 -45.90
CA GLU A 418 -24.64 17.87 -44.72
C GLU A 418 -23.54 17.08 -44.01
N VAL A 419 -23.68 15.76 -43.96
CA VAL A 419 -22.62 14.86 -43.47
C VAL A 419 -21.38 14.97 -44.35
N GLU A 420 -21.55 14.95 -45.68
CA GLU A 420 -20.46 15.12 -46.64
C GLU A 420 -19.76 16.48 -46.47
N LYS A 421 -20.52 17.58 -46.35
CA LYS A 421 -19.99 18.92 -46.11
C LYS A 421 -19.18 19.02 -44.82
N ASN A 422 -19.70 18.47 -43.72
CA ASN A 422 -19.04 18.51 -42.42
C ASN A 422 -17.76 17.69 -42.37
N VAL A 423 -17.74 16.53 -43.05
CA VAL A 423 -16.54 15.69 -43.16
C VAL A 423 -15.46 16.38 -44.01
N ILE A 424 -15.84 17.03 -45.11
CA ILE A 424 -14.93 17.82 -45.95
C ILE A 424 -14.30 18.97 -45.15
N LEU A 425 -15.11 19.74 -44.41
CA LEU A 425 -14.62 20.85 -43.59
C LEU A 425 -13.68 20.39 -42.46
N LYS A 426 -14.01 19.30 -41.77
CA LYS A 426 -13.15 18.71 -40.73
C LYS A 426 -11.79 18.28 -41.31
N ALA A 427 -11.77 17.64 -42.48
CA ALA A 427 -10.52 17.23 -43.13
C ALA A 427 -9.66 18.43 -43.56
N ILE A 428 -10.28 19.50 -44.09
CA ILE A 428 -9.55 20.71 -44.49
C ILE A 428 -8.97 21.44 -43.28
N ASN A 429 -9.75 21.61 -42.20
CA ASN A 429 -9.30 22.25 -40.98
C ASN A 429 -8.18 21.46 -40.28
N LYS A 430 -8.30 20.12 -40.25
CA LYS A 430 -7.27 19.23 -39.68
C LYS A 430 -5.92 19.37 -40.39
N HIS A 431 -5.93 19.66 -41.69
CA HIS A 431 -4.71 19.88 -42.50
C HIS A 431 -4.38 21.36 -42.73
N GLY A 432 -4.96 22.28 -41.95
CA GLY A 432 -4.66 23.71 -42.01
C GLY A 432 -4.90 24.33 -43.38
N GLY A 433 -5.94 23.90 -44.10
CA GLY A 433 -6.26 24.41 -45.45
C GLY A 433 -5.56 23.69 -46.60
N ASN A 434 -4.72 22.67 -46.35
CA ASN A 434 -4.04 21.94 -47.41
C ASN A 434 -4.96 20.93 -48.13
N ILE A 435 -5.55 21.37 -49.24
CA ILE A 435 -6.52 20.61 -50.05
C ILE A 435 -5.97 19.26 -50.55
N SER A 436 -4.68 19.17 -50.87
CA SER A 436 -4.08 17.91 -51.35
C SER A 436 -3.98 16.85 -50.24
N LYS A 437 -3.69 17.26 -49.00
CA LYS A 437 -3.64 16.35 -47.85
C LYS A 437 -5.05 15.97 -47.38
N ALA A 438 -5.98 16.92 -47.37
CA ALA A 438 -7.38 16.67 -47.06
C ALA A 438 -8.02 15.68 -48.05
N ALA A 439 -7.78 15.84 -49.36
CA ALA A 439 -8.28 14.91 -50.37
C ALA A 439 -7.75 13.48 -50.16
N LYS A 440 -6.46 13.34 -49.84
CA LYS A 440 -5.82 12.04 -49.60
C LYS A 440 -6.40 11.33 -48.37
N GLU A 441 -6.67 12.05 -47.28
CA GLU A 441 -7.31 11.48 -46.09
C GLU A 441 -8.75 11.03 -46.38
N LEU A 442 -9.47 11.78 -47.21
CA LEU A 442 -10.84 11.44 -47.62
C LEU A 442 -10.92 10.35 -48.70
N GLY A 443 -9.78 9.82 -49.16
CA GLY A 443 -9.74 8.84 -50.25
C GLY A 443 -10.14 9.39 -51.62
N LEU A 444 -10.09 10.72 -51.80
CA LEU A 444 -10.50 11.41 -53.02
C LEU A 444 -9.29 11.94 -53.79
N THR A 445 -9.47 12.12 -55.10
CA THR A 445 -8.52 12.91 -55.90
C THR A 445 -8.73 14.40 -55.65
N ARG A 446 -7.67 15.21 -55.79
CA ARG A 446 -7.73 16.67 -55.60
C ARG A 446 -8.84 17.33 -56.44
N ALA A 447 -9.00 16.91 -57.70
CA ALA A 447 -10.06 17.40 -58.59
C ALA A 447 -11.48 17.03 -58.10
N SER A 448 -11.65 15.85 -57.49
CA SER A 448 -12.94 15.43 -56.93
C SER A 448 -13.31 16.21 -55.67
N LEU A 449 -12.31 16.56 -54.84
CA LEU A 449 -12.54 17.40 -53.66
C LEU A 449 -12.96 18.82 -54.06
N TYR A 450 -12.34 19.42 -55.08
CA TYR A 450 -12.74 20.74 -55.59
C TYR A 450 -14.18 20.77 -56.10
N ARG A 451 -14.62 19.75 -56.85
CA ARG A 451 -16.01 19.65 -57.32
C ARG A 451 -17.03 19.55 -56.18
N ARG A 452 -16.66 18.88 -55.08
CA ARG A 452 -17.52 18.76 -53.89
C ARG A 452 -17.55 20.05 -53.07
N LEU A 453 -16.42 20.77 -53.00
CA LEU A 453 -16.39 22.12 -52.39
C LEU A 453 -17.30 23.09 -53.14
N GLU A 454 -17.21 23.10 -54.47
CA GLU A 454 -18.06 23.92 -55.34
C GLU A 454 -19.56 23.54 -55.21
N LYS A 455 -19.88 22.24 -55.16
CA LYS A 455 -21.24 21.74 -54.89
C LYS A 455 -21.82 22.26 -53.56
N HIS A 456 -20.99 22.45 -52.54
CA HIS A 456 -21.43 22.90 -51.20
C HIS A 456 -21.20 24.39 -50.93
N GLY A 457 -20.71 25.15 -51.92
CA GLY A 457 -20.45 26.59 -51.82
C GLY A 457 -19.31 26.95 -50.85
N LEU A 458 -18.28 26.11 -50.76
CA LEU A 458 -17.14 26.24 -49.83
C LEU A 458 -15.82 26.61 -50.52
#